data_AF-A0AA38NID1-F1
#
_entry.id   AF-A0AA38NID1-F1
#
_cell.length_a   1.000
_cell.length_b   1.000
_cell.length_c   1.000
_cell.angle_alpha   90.00
_cell.angle_beta   90.00
_cell.angle_gamma   90.00
#
_symmetry.space_group_name_H-M   'P 1'
#
loop_
_entity.id
_entity.type
_entity.pdbx_description
1 polymer ?
#
loop_
_entity_poly.entity_id
_entity_poly.type
_entity_poly.pdbx_seq_one_letter_code
_entity_poly.pdbx_strand_id
1 'polypeptide(L)'
;MGNYIRLGKVSGTTLRFRTMFRTKLDLNCVEPKEHLRTALIILQRTSCVWKSTSFDRMQLAMKTFAVDEKSVSGYIYHKLLRHELEPQTLRTTMPKRFSVPGLPELNHSQMFAVKSVL
;
A
#
# COMPACT_ATOMS: atom_id res chain seq x y z
N MET A 1 -40.69 32.14 -5.60
CA MET A 1 -39.72 31.34 -6.38
C MET A 1 -38.41 31.25 -5.60
N GLY A 2 -38.33 30.33 -4.64
CA GLY A 2 -37.13 30.16 -3.80
C GLY A 2 -36.12 29.26 -4.50
N ASN A 3 -35.04 29.84 -5.01
CA ASN A 3 -33.95 29.09 -5.64
C ASN A 3 -33.14 28.36 -4.57
N TYR A 4 -33.46 27.09 -4.32
CA TYR A 4 -32.61 26.21 -3.52
C TYR A 4 -31.32 25.94 -4.29
N ILE A 5 -30.21 26.51 -3.81
CA ILE A 5 -28.87 26.20 -4.30
C ILE A 5 -28.59 24.73 -3.99
N ARG A 6 -28.46 23.92 -5.04
CA ARG A 6 -28.08 22.50 -4.91
C ARG A 6 -26.65 22.46 -4.37
N LEU A 7 -26.49 22.10 -3.09
CA LEU A 7 -25.17 21.91 -2.47
C LEU A 7 -24.49 20.73 -3.19
N GLY A 8 -23.51 21.03 -4.05
CA GLY A 8 -22.74 20.02 -4.78
C GLY A 8 -21.88 19.17 -3.83
N LYS A 9 -21.85 17.86 -4.05
CA LYS A 9 -20.96 16.94 -3.32
C LYS A 9 -19.56 17.03 -3.92
N VAL A 10 -18.58 17.51 -3.15
CA VAL A 10 -17.18 17.58 -3.56
C VAL A 10 -16.41 16.40 -2.97
N SER A 11 -15.62 15.71 -3.80
CA SER A 11 -14.71 14.63 -3.35
C SER A 11 -13.26 15.10 -3.42
N GLY A 12 -12.40 14.54 -2.56
CA GLY A 12 -10.99 14.89 -2.53
C GLY A 12 -10.10 13.88 -1.82
N THR A 13 -8.78 14.03 -2.01
CA THR A 13 -7.75 13.18 -1.37
C THR A 13 -7.07 13.94 -0.24
N THR A 14 -6.77 13.26 0.86
CA THR A 14 -6.05 13.84 1.99
C THR A 14 -4.60 14.11 1.62
N LEU A 15 -4.17 15.37 1.74
CA LEU A 15 -2.78 15.76 1.49
C LEU A 15 -1.88 15.70 2.73
N ARG A 16 -2.44 16.02 3.89
CA ARG A 16 -1.66 16.14 5.12
C ARG A 16 -2.47 15.71 6.33
N PHE A 17 -1.89 14.82 7.11
CA PHE A 17 -2.30 14.58 8.48
C PHE A 17 -1.27 15.27 9.39
N ARG A 18 -1.70 16.24 10.19
CA ARG A 18 -0.83 16.90 11.18
C ARG A 18 -1.20 16.40 12.57
N THR A 19 -0.23 15.88 13.31
CA THR A 19 -0.42 15.38 14.67
C THR A 19 -0.25 16.47 15.73
N MET A 20 -1.00 16.24 16.81
CA MET A 20 -1.14 16.94 18.09
C MET A 20 -1.60 18.42 18.04
N PHE A 21 -2.81 18.64 18.57
CA PHE A 21 -3.47 19.90 18.96
C PHE A 21 -4.33 20.67 17.95
N ARG A 22 -4.21 20.45 16.64
CA ARG A 22 -5.24 20.92 15.68
C ARG A 22 -5.26 20.09 14.41
N THR A 23 -6.28 19.26 14.24
CA THR A 23 -6.49 18.49 12.99
C THR A 23 -7.09 19.42 11.93
N LYS A 24 -6.23 20.00 11.10
CA LYS A 24 -6.67 20.60 9.84
C LYS A 24 -6.60 19.53 8.75
N LEU A 25 -7.72 19.23 8.11
CA LEU A 25 -7.78 18.34 6.96
C LEU A 25 -7.73 19.20 5.68
N ASP A 26 -6.59 19.19 5.00
CA ASP A 26 -6.47 19.82 3.69
C ASP A 26 -6.86 18.79 2.61
N LEU A 27 -7.98 19.06 1.92
CA LEU A 27 -8.51 18.22 0.84
C LEU A 27 -8.24 18.88 -0.52
N ASN A 28 -7.67 18.10 -1.44
CA ASN A 28 -7.67 18.45 -2.86
C ASN A 28 -9.04 18.14 -3.46
N CYS A 29 -9.79 19.18 -3.82
CA CYS A 29 -11.05 19.01 -4.53
C CYS A 29 -10.76 18.57 -5.98
N VAL A 30 -11.47 17.56 -6.46
CA VAL A 30 -11.33 17.07 -7.84
C VAL A 30 -11.92 18.05 -8.86
N GLU A 31 -12.82 18.95 -8.44
CA GLU A 31 -13.49 19.95 -9.30
C GLU A 31 -13.17 21.41 -8.88
N PRO A 32 -13.14 22.37 -9.82
CA PRO A 32 -12.90 23.80 -9.53
C PRO A 32 -13.99 24.39 -8.63
N LYS A 33 -13.60 25.21 -7.64
CA LYS A 33 -14.46 25.74 -6.57
C LYS A 33 -15.35 26.93 -7.00
N GLU A 34 -15.85 26.96 -8.23
CA GLU A 34 -16.57 28.13 -8.79
C GLU A 34 -17.91 28.44 -8.08
N HIS A 35 -18.43 27.53 -7.24
CA HIS A 35 -19.77 27.66 -6.63
C HIS A 35 -19.79 27.73 -5.09
N LEU A 36 -18.64 27.64 -4.42
CA LEU A 36 -18.59 27.63 -2.94
C LEU A 36 -18.44 29.06 -2.40
N ARG A 37 -19.52 29.84 -2.44
CA ARG A 37 -19.56 31.14 -1.77
C ARG A 37 -19.23 30.96 -0.27
N THR A 38 -18.27 31.77 0.20
CA THR A 38 -17.54 31.73 1.47
C THR A 38 -18.39 31.86 2.76
N ALA A 39 -19.72 31.84 2.68
CA ALA A 39 -20.61 32.19 3.79
C ALA A 39 -21.23 31.01 4.55
N LEU A 40 -21.03 29.75 4.13
CA LEU A 40 -21.62 28.56 4.79
C LEU A 40 -20.55 27.55 5.23
N ILE A 41 -19.56 28.00 6.01
CA ILE A 41 -18.45 27.16 6.47
C ILE A 41 -18.81 26.34 7.74
N ILE A 42 -19.86 26.73 8.48
CA ILE A 42 -20.13 26.20 9.83
C ILE A 42 -20.89 24.85 9.82
N LEU A 43 -21.57 24.46 8.73
CA LEU A 43 -22.44 23.27 8.67
C LEU A 43 -22.09 22.27 7.53
N GLN A 44 -20.81 22.04 7.27
CA GLN A 44 -20.39 21.04 6.26
C GLN A 44 -20.19 19.66 6.89
N ARG A 45 -20.87 18.63 6.35
CA ARG A 45 -20.65 17.22 6.74
C ARG A 45 -19.55 16.61 5.88
N THR A 46 -18.53 16.03 6.51
CA THR A 46 -17.52 15.20 5.84
C THR A 46 -17.84 13.73 6.03
N SER A 47 -17.54 12.91 5.01
CA SER A 47 -17.69 11.45 5.09
C SER A 47 -16.43 10.81 4.51
N CYS A 48 -15.95 9.75 5.15
CA CYS A 48 -14.86 8.95 4.63
C CYS A 48 -15.41 8.00 3.56
N VAL A 49 -14.83 8.05 2.36
CA VAL A 49 -15.17 7.10 1.30
C VAL A 49 -14.29 5.87 1.46
N TRP A 50 -14.91 4.75 1.86
CA TRP A 50 -14.22 3.47 1.85
C TRP A 50 -13.97 3.01 0.40
N LYS A 51 -12.81 2.41 0.16
CA LYS A 51 -12.42 1.83 -1.12
C LYS A 51 -12.07 0.36 -0.89
N SER A 52 -12.75 -0.54 -1.62
CA SER A 52 -12.52 -1.99 -1.55
C SER A 52 -11.21 -2.43 -2.19
N THR A 53 -10.50 -1.56 -2.90
CA THR A 53 -9.39 -1.92 -3.79
C THR A 53 -8.33 -2.81 -3.14
N SER A 54 -7.99 -2.59 -1.86
CA SER A 54 -7.07 -3.48 -1.14
C SER A 54 -7.64 -4.88 -0.95
N PHE A 55 -8.91 -4.99 -0.56
CA PHE A 55 -9.63 -6.25 -0.41
C PHE A 55 -9.79 -6.98 -1.75
N ASP A 56 -10.15 -6.27 -2.81
CA ASP A 56 -10.32 -6.85 -4.15
C ASP A 56 -8.99 -7.43 -4.65
N ARG A 57 -7.87 -6.73 -4.42
CA ARG A 57 -6.52 -7.21 -4.76
C ARG A 57 -6.12 -8.44 -3.95
N MET A 58 -6.45 -8.48 -2.66
CA MET A 58 -6.18 -9.65 -1.82
C MET A 58 -6.99 -10.87 -2.26
N GLN A 59 -8.29 -10.70 -2.53
CA GLN A 59 -9.14 -11.79 -3.03
C GLN A 59 -8.65 -12.31 -4.39
N LEU A 60 -8.27 -11.40 -5.29
CA LEU A 60 -7.70 -11.79 -6.58
C LEU A 60 -6.40 -12.57 -6.40
N ALA A 61 -5.48 -12.12 -5.54
CA ALA A 61 -4.23 -12.84 -5.26
C ALA A 61 -4.48 -14.25 -4.70
N MET A 62 -5.44 -14.39 -3.78
CA MET A 62 -5.83 -15.70 -3.25
C MET A 62 -6.43 -16.61 -4.32
N LYS A 63 -7.27 -16.07 -5.22
CA LYS A 63 -7.82 -16.81 -6.34
C LYS A 63 -6.73 -17.26 -7.32
N THR A 64 -5.80 -16.38 -7.66
CA THR A 64 -4.65 -16.71 -8.51
C THR A 64 -3.79 -17.79 -7.86
N PHE A 65 -3.50 -17.68 -6.57
CA PHE A 65 -2.74 -18.71 -5.84
C PHE A 65 -3.43 -20.08 -5.85
N ALA A 66 -4.76 -20.11 -5.76
CA ALA A 66 -5.54 -21.36 -5.72
C ALA A 66 -5.77 -21.99 -7.11
N VAL A 67 -5.82 -21.20 -8.18
CA VAL A 67 -6.21 -21.65 -9.53
C VAL A 67 -5.03 -21.78 -10.47
N ASP A 68 -4.03 -20.90 -10.35
CA ASP A 68 -2.86 -20.87 -11.23
C ASP A 68 -1.66 -21.55 -10.56
N GLU A 69 -1.35 -22.77 -10.99
CA GLU A 69 -0.19 -23.54 -10.52
C GLU A 69 1.16 -22.88 -10.87
N LYS A 70 1.19 -21.92 -11.80
CA LYS A 70 2.39 -21.15 -12.16
C LYS A 70 2.55 -19.85 -11.37
N SER A 71 1.62 -19.55 -10.46
CA SER A 71 1.63 -18.32 -9.67
C SER A 71 2.84 -18.22 -8.71
N VAL A 72 3.34 -19.38 -8.25
CA VAL A 72 4.56 -19.53 -7.44
C VAL A 72 5.30 -20.80 -7.84
N SER A 73 6.56 -20.97 -7.43
CA SER A 73 7.25 -22.25 -7.62
C SER A 73 6.62 -23.34 -6.74
N GLY A 74 6.66 -24.59 -7.17
CA GLY A 74 6.08 -25.71 -6.40
C GLY A 74 6.65 -25.84 -4.98
N TYR A 75 7.95 -25.56 -4.79
CA TYR A 75 8.56 -25.52 -3.46
C TYR A 75 7.90 -24.48 -2.54
N ILE A 76 7.68 -23.25 -3.04
CA ILE A 76 7.02 -22.18 -2.28
C ILE A 76 5.55 -22.54 -2.01
N TYR A 77 4.84 -23.07 -3.00
CA TYR A 77 3.44 -23.50 -2.85
C TYR A 77 3.27 -24.50 -1.69
N HIS A 78 4.04 -25.58 -1.71
CA HIS A 78 3.99 -26.60 -0.68
C HIS A 78 4.50 -26.11 0.68
N LYS A 79 5.50 -25.22 0.70
CA LYS A 79 5.98 -24.62 1.96
C LYS A 79 4.92 -23.72 2.59
N LEU A 80 4.18 -22.95 1.80
CA LEU A 80 3.08 -22.10 2.28
C LEU A 80 1.91 -22.92 2.84
N LEU A 81 1.63 -24.09 2.25
CA LEU A 81 0.63 -25.04 2.75
C LEU A 81 1.13 -25.93 3.89
N ARG A 82 2.36 -25.69 4.37
CA ARG A 82 3.00 -26.44 5.46
C ARG A 82 3.13 -27.93 5.16
N HIS A 83 3.32 -28.28 3.89
CA HIS A 83 3.72 -29.64 3.53
C HIS A 83 5.18 -29.86 3.94
N GLU A 84 5.49 -31.09 4.35
CA GLU A 84 6.87 -31.50 4.62
C GLU A 84 7.61 -31.66 3.29
N LEU A 85 8.74 -30.96 3.16
CA LEU A 85 9.58 -30.95 1.98
C LEU A 85 11.03 -30.92 2.43
N GLU A 86 11.89 -31.60 1.68
CA GLU A 86 13.32 -31.48 1.83
C GLU A 86 13.79 -30.05 1.52
N PRO A 87 14.66 -29.44 2.34
CA PRO A 87 15.17 -28.10 2.09
C PRO A 87 15.87 -28.02 0.73
N GLN A 88 15.37 -27.16 -0.16
CA GLN A 88 16.00 -26.91 -1.45
C GLN A 88 17.05 -25.81 -1.30
N THR A 89 18.30 -26.10 -1.69
CA THR A 89 19.36 -25.08 -1.80
C THR A 89 19.36 -24.46 -3.19
N LEU A 90 19.46 -23.14 -3.25
CA LEU A 90 19.62 -22.44 -4.51
C LEU A 90 21.08 -22.47 -4.92
N ARG A 91 21.35 -22.82 -6.19
CA ARG A 91 22.68 -22.72 -6.75
C ARG A 91 22.90 -21.31 -7.26
N THR A 92 23.48 -20.45 -6.42
CA THR A 92 23.83 -19.08 -6.79
C THR A 92 25.35 -18.88 -6.72
N THR A 93 25.86 -17.97 -7.55
CA THR A 93 27.28 -17.58 -7.50
C THR A 93 27.47 -16.52 -6.42
N MET A 94 28.21 -16.86 -5.37
CA MET A 94 28.44 -15.95 -4.25
C MET A 94 29.31 -14.75 -4.67
N PRO A 95 28.88 -13.52 -4.40
CA PRO A 95 29.67 -12.34 -4.73
C PRO A 95 30.90 -12.24 -3.83
N LYS A 96 32.01 -11.76 -4.40
CA LYS A 96 33.28 -11.58 -3.67
C LYS A 96 33.21 -10.46 -2.63
N ARG A 97 32.33 -9.48 -2.83
CA ARG A 97 32.10 -8.33 -1.94
C ARG A 97 30.60 -8.12 -1.80
N PHE A 98 30.14 -8.00 -0.56
CA PHE A 98 28.74 -7.69 -0.23
C PHE A 98 28.48 -6.18 -0.11
N SER A 99 29.54 -5.36 -0.10
CA SER A 99 29.43 -3.90 -0.07
C SER A 99 28.93 -3.36 -1.41
N VAL A 100 27.92 -2.51 -1.35
CA VAL A 100 27.30 -1.86 -2.51
C VAL A 100 27.67 -0.36 -2.47
N PRO A 101 28.03 0.26 -3.60
CA PRO A 101 28.35 1.70 -3.64
C PRO A 101 27.20 2.56 -3.11
N GLY A 102 27.53 3.54 -2.27
CA GLY A 102 26.53 4.46 -1.69
C GLY A 102 25.75 3.90 -0.49
N LEU A 103 26.03 2.66 -0.06
CA LEU A 103 25.48 2.08 1.16
C LEU A 103 26.56 1.85 2.23
N PRO A 104 26.19 1.91 3.53
CA PRO A 104 27.11 1.55 4.61
C PRO A 104 27.60 0.11 4.51
N GLU A 105 28.79 -0.15 5.06
CA GLU A 105 29.30 -1.51 5.15
C GLU A 105 28.42 -2.37 6.06
N LEU A 106 28.21 -3.62 5.65
CA LEU A 106 27.40 -4.57 6.39
C LEU A 106 28.17 -5.09 7.60
N ASN A 107 27.49 -5.16 8.75
CA ASN A 107 28.03 -5.84 9.92
C ASN A 107 27.97 -7.38 9.75
N HIS A 108 28.52 -8.10 10.73
CA HIS A 108 28.65 -9.57 10.66
C HIS A 108 27.29 -10.28 10.48
N SER A 109 26.25 -9.88 11.23
CA SER A 109 24.94 -10.53 11.15
C SER A 109 24.21 -10.23 9.85
N GLN A 110 24.33 -9.00 9.34
CA GLN A 110 23.81 -8.62 8.03
C GLN A 110 24.47 -9.40 6.90
N MET A 111 25.80 -9.56 6.96
CA MET A 111 26.52 -10.35 5.96
C MET A 111 26.10 -11.81 6.01
N PHE A 112 25.95 -12.41 7.19
CA PHE A 112 25.45 -13.77 7.33
C PHE A 112 24.01 -13.93 6.80
N ALA A 113 23.13 -12.96 7.04
CA ALA A 113 21.77 -12.96 6.50
C ALA A 113 21.77 -12.97 4.97
N VAL A 114 22.59 -12.12 4.33
CA VAL A 114 22.71 -12.12 2.86
C VAL A 114 23.23 -13.45 2.34
N LYS A 115 24.25 -14.03 3.00
CA LYS A 115 24.79 -15.35 2.62
C LYS A 115 23.79 -16.50 2.78
N SER A 116 22.81 -16.36 3.67
CA SER A 116 21.83 -17.42 3.96
C SER A 116 20.62 -17.36 3.01
N VAL A 117 20.35 -16.21 2.41
CA VAL A 117 19.22 -15.99 1.49
C VAL A 117 19.60 -16.30 0.03
N LEU A 118 20.88 -16.18 -0.31
CA LEU A 118 21.43 -16.43 -1.66
C LEU A 118 21.97 -17.85 -1.77
#